data_AF-A0A317UDP3-F1
#
_entry.id   AF-A0A317UDP3-F1
#
_cell.length_a   1.000
_cell.length_b   1.000
_cell.length_c   1.000
_cell.angle_alpha   90.00
_cell.angle_beta   90.00
_cell.angle_gamma   90.00
#
_symmetry.space_group_name_H-M   'P 1'
#
loop_
_entity.id
_entity.type
_entity.pdbx_description
1 polymer ?
#
loop_
_entity_poly.entity_id
_entity_poly.type
_entity_poly.pdbx_seq_one_letter_code
_entity_poly.pdbx_strand_id
1 'polypeptide(L)'
;MIRLPVVFINHGSVTKRQSRINDMEVIYMKGRKLASPKQIKFARVIAEALDINMSFNEGDSYYDVNEFITEHEDEYKKCNWKKASIRQIDYANAISRACYGYKKFDENSCYGDVSDFISGNKDAYARILWRESIIEKNSEDTVECSKDFPTESMLFLCDNLYKVHGVYAFIGEDNTILYIGKSIDLSQRITSSYRERKNSAKITRVMFYAVNNIADTNILEILLIAENNPVLNEDCKTEDSPELFHSGIDILRDFSEIPLNNSEKEVM
;
A
#
# COMPACT_ATOMS: atom_id res chain seq x y z
N MET A 1 32.92 -22.63 -71.51
CA MET A 1 33.76 -21.56 -70.94
C MET A 1 33.17 -20.22 -71.37
N ILE A 2 32.32 -19.62 -70.54
CA ILE A 2 31.56 -18.41 -70.85
C ILE A 2 32.32 -17.22 -70.27
N ARG A 3 32.68 -16.24 -71.10
CA ARG A 3 33.18 -14.93 -70.69
C ARG A 3 31.99 -14.05 -70.29
N LEU A 4 31.97 -13.57 -69.05
CA LEU A 4 31.07 -12.52 -68.59
C LEU A 4 31.80 -11.15 -68.68
N PRO A 5 31.18 -10.11 -69.26
CA PRO A 5 31.66 -8.75 -69.10
C PRO A 5 31.13 -8.13 -67.80
N VAL A 6 32.00 -7.36 -67.15
CA VAL A 6 31.71 -6.49 -66.02
C VAL A 6 30.83 -5.34 -66.51
N VAL A 7 29.66 -5.16 -65.90
CA VAL A 7 28.85 -3.92 -66.03
C VAL A 7 28.73 -3.32 -64.64
N PHE A 8 29.32 -2.14 -64.46
CA PHE A 8 29.11 -1.28 -63.31
C PHE A 8 27.66 -0.78 -63.33
N ILE A 9 26.85 -1.18 -62.35
CA ILE A 9 25.57 -0.53 -62.07
C ILE A 9 25.73 0.30 -60.80
N ASN A 10 25.71 1.61 -61.00
CA ASN A 10 25.80 2.63 -59.98
C ASN A 10 24.63 2.49 -59.00
N HIS A 11 24.89 2.20 -57.72
CA HIS A 11 23.90 2.27 -56.66
C HIS A 11 23.61 3.74 -56.33
N GLY A 12 22.71 4.34 -57.11
CA GLY A 12 22.09 5.62 -56.78
C GLY A 12 21.20 5.45 -55.56
N SER A 13 21.65 5.97 -54.42
CA SER A 13 20.90 6.09 -53.19
C SER A 13 19.56 6.81 -53.43
N VAL A 14 18.44 6.14 -53.19
CA VAL A 14 17.13 6.80 -53.02
C VAL A 14 17.21 7.62 -51.73
N THR A 15 17.47 8.91 -51.89
CA THR A 15 17.64 9.84 -50.78
C THR A 15 16.28 10.11 -50.11
N LYS A 16 16.30 10.15 -48.76
CA LYS A 16 15.25 10.57 -47.80
C LYS A 16 14.47 11.86 -48.13
N ARG A 17 14.75 12.53 -49.25
CA ARG A 17 14.03 13.72 -49.70
C ARG A 17 12.69 13.40 -50.34
N GLN A 18 12.56 12.28 -51.06
CA GLN A 18 11.30 11.96 -51.76
C GLN A 18 10.16 11.59 -50.78
N SER A 19 10.48 10.97 -49.63
CA SER A 19 9.47 10.61 -48.62
C SER A 19 8.95 11.81 -47.81
N ARG A 20 9.74 12.88 -47.67
CA ARG A 20 9.32 14.10 -46.96
C ARG A 20 8.38 15.00 -47.77
N ILE A 21 8.35 14.82 -49.10
CA ILE A 21 7.48 15.60 -49.98
C ILE A 21 6.03 15.11 -49.87
N ASN A 22 5.82 13.80 -49.74
CA ASN A 22 4.49 13.23 -49.51
C ASN A 22 3.92 13.62 -48.13
N ASP A 23 4.74 13.73 -47.09
CA ASP A 23 4.28 14.19 -45.77
C ASP A 23 3.92 15.69 -45.76
N MET A 24 4.58 16.51 -46.59
CA MET A 24 4.30 17.94 -46.72
C MET A 24 3.00 18.24 -47.47
N GLU A 25 2.65 17.44 -48.48
CA GLU A 25 1.37 17.58 -49.20
C GLU A 25 0.17 17.20 -48.31
N VAL A 26 0.34 16.26 -47.37
CA VAL A 26 -0.72 15.88 -46.42
C VAL A 26 -0.99 16.99 -45.38
N ILE A 27 -0.05 17.92 -45.18
CA ILE A 27 -0.20 19.02 -44.20
C ILE A 27 -0.95 20.23 -44.80
N TYR A 28 -1.08 20.33 -46.12
CA TYR A 28 -1.69 21.46 -46.80
C TYR A 28 -2.69 21.05 -47.89
N MET A 29 -3.98 21.01 -47.55
CA MET A 29 -5.06 21.00 -48.54
C MET A 29 -5.49 22.46 -48.83
N LYS A 30 -5.39 22.89 -50.08
CA LYS A 30 -5.82 24.24 -50.54
C LYS A 30 -5.22 25.41 -49.72
N GLY A 31 -3.95 25.33 -49.35
CA GLY A 31 -3.22 26.42 -48.66
C GLY A 31 -3.56 26.59 -47.17
N ARG A 32 -4.34 25.69 -46.57
CA ARG A 32 -4.63 25.68 -45.13
C ARG A 32 -3.76 24.64 -44.43
N LYS A 33 -3.10 25.06 -43.33
CA LYS A 33 -2.34 24.16 -42.47
C LYS A 33 -3.33 23.25 -41.73
N LEU A 34 -3.16 21.94 -41.87
CA LEU A 34 -4.00 20.93 -41.23
C LEU A 34 -3.47 20.54 -39.84
N ALA A 35 -4.39 20.18 -38.95
CA ALA A 35 -4.04 19.64 -37.65
C ALA A 35 -3.36 18.28 -37.80
N SER A 36 -2.31 18.03 -37.01
CA SER A 36 -1.64 16.73 -37.02
C SER A 36 -2.54 15.65 -36.38
N PRO A 37 -2.37 14.36 -36.73
CA PRO A 37 -3.11 13.26 -36.09
C PRO A 37 -2.98 13.24 -34.57
N LYS A 38 -1.82 13.67 -34.03
CA LYS A 38 -1.60 13.81 -32.58
C LYS A 38 -2.47 14.91 -31.97
N GLN A 39 -2.61 16.07 -32.63
CA GLN A 39 -3.45 17.16 -32.14
C GLN A 39 -4.93 16.80 -32.19
N ILE A 40 -5.40 16.18 -33.28
CA ILE A 40 -6.78 15.69 -33.40
C ILE A 40 -7.08 14.68 -32.28
N LYS A 41 -6.17 13.73 -32.04
CA LYS A 41 -6.33 12.76 -30.96
C LYS A 41 -6.39 13.44 -29.59
N PHE A 42 -5.54 14.44 -29.34
CA PHE A 42 -5.52 15.15 -28.07
C PHE A 42 -6.79 15.99 -27.85
N ALA A 43 -7.24 16.72 -28.87
CA ALA A 43 -8.47 17.50 -28.82
C ALA A 43 -9.72 16.63 -28.57
N ARG A 44 -9.80 15.44 -29.20
CA ARG A 44 -10.87 14.46 -28.92
C ARG A 44 -10.88 14.01 -27.45
N VAL A 45 -9.71 13.73 -26.89
CA VAL A 45 -9.59 13.32 -25.47
C VAL A 45 -10.03 14.46 -24.54
N ILE A 46 -9.67 15.71 -24.85
CA ILE A 46 -10.13 16.88 -24.08
C ILE A 46 -11.66 17.04 -24.17
N ALA A 47 -12.24 16.93 -25.36
CA ALA A 47 -13.69 17.06 -25.55
C ALA A 47 -14.48 15.97 -24.83
N GLU A 48 -14.02 14.71 -24.92
CA GLU A 48 -14.62 13.58 -24.20
C GLU A 48 -14.49 13.76 -22.68
N ALA A 49 -13.32 14.17 -22.21
CA ALA A 49 -13.04 14.39 -20.80
C ALA A 49 -13.91 15.53 -20.22
N LEU A 50 -14.07 16.64 -20.93
CA LEU A 50 -14.82 17.80 -20.43
C LEU A 50 -16.32 17.77 -20.79
N ASP A 51 -16.81 16.65 -21.35
CA ASP A 51 -18.19 16.50 -21.86
C ASP A 51 -18.61 17.63 -22.84
N ILE A 52 -17.67 18.06 -23.67
CA ILE A 52 -17.88 19.10 -24.67
C ILE A 52 -18.38 18.45 -25.96
N ASN A 53 -19.55 18.86 -26.43
CA ASN A 53 -20.15 18.36 -27.68
C ASN A 53 -19.46 18.97 -28.92
N MET A 54 -18.19 18.60 -29.14
CA MET A 54 -17.39 18.93 -30.31
C MET A 54 -16.72 17.66 -30.85
N SER A 55 -16.61 17.58 -32.18
CA SER A 55 -15.95 16.46 -32.85
C SER A 55 -14.85 16.98 -33.76
N PHE A 56 -13.71 16.29 -33.75
CA PHE A 56 -12.54 16.63 -34.56
C PHE A 56 -12.23 15.48 -35.52
N ASN A 57 -11.89 15.77 -36.77
CA ASN A 57 -11.68 14.81 -37.85
C ASN A 57 -10.38 15.04 -38.61
N GLU A 58 -9.95 14.02 -39.36
CA GLU A 58 -8.81 14.15 -40.27
C GLU A 58 -9.16 15.16 -41.37
N GLY A 59 -8.34 16.20 -41.53
CA GLY A 59 -8.60 17.31 -42.44
C GLY A 59 -9.07 18.60 -41.75
N ASP A 60 -9.24 18.60 -40.43
CA ASP A 60 -9.54 19.82 -39.68
C ASP A 60 -8.39 20.82 -39.67
N SER A 61 -8.75 22.10 -39.57
CA SER A 61 -7.85 23.25 -39.51
C SER A 61 -6.91 23.14 -38.30
N TYR A 62 -5.61 23.37 -38.53
CA TYR A 62 -4.65 23.49 -37.43
C TYR A 62 -5.06 24.57 -36.43
N TYR A 63 -5.57 25.70 -36.92
CA TYR A 63 -5.88 26.84 -36.06
C TYR A 63 -7.05 26.53 -35.12
N ASP A 64 -8.15 26.01 -35.67
CA ASP A 64 -9.38 25.70 -34.93
C ASP A 64 -9.11 24.61 -33.87
N VAL A 65 -8.37 23.55 -34.24
CA VAL A 65 -7.98 22.48 -33.31
C VAL A 65 -7.03 23.01 -32.23
N ASN A 66 -6.09 23.88 -32.59
CA ASN A 66 -5.10 24.41 -31.63
C ASN A 66 -5.72 25.44 -30.68
N GLU A 67 -6.66 26.26 -31.15
CA GLU A 67 -7.44 27.19 -30.33
C GLU A 67 -8.24 26.41 -29.28
N PHE A 68 -9.00 25.39 -29.70
CA PHE A 68 -9.72 24.52 -28.78
C PHE A 68 -8.81 23.89 -27.72
N ILE A 69 -7.67 23.32 -28.12
CA ILE A 69 -6.70 22.74 -27.18
C ILE A 69 -6.24 23.82 -26.18
N THR A 70 -5.86 25.00 -26.67
CA THR A 70 -5.31 26.07 -25.82
C THR A 70 -6.33 26.56 -24.79
N GLU A 71 -7.59 26.67 -25.19
CA GLU A 71 -8.68 27.13 -24.31
C GLU A 71 -9.00 26.12 -23.18
N HIS A 72 -8.87 24.82 -23.46
CA HIS A 72 -9.40 23.77 -22.59
C HIS A 72 -8.31 22.91 -21.93
N GLU A 73 -7.03 23.03 -22.34
CA GLU A 73 -5.93 22.22 -21.83
C GLU A 73 -5.71 22.41 -20.32
N ASP A 74 -5.83 23.63 -19.80
CA ASP A 74 -5.63 23.90 -18.38
C ASP A 74 -6.74 23.33 -17.51
N GLU A 75 -7.99 23.31 -18.01
CA GLU A 75 -9.11 22.65 -17.35
C GLU A 75 -8.96 21.13 -17.41
N TYR A 76 -8.62 20.59 -18.59
CA TYR A 76 -8.31 19.18 -18.77
C TYR A 76 -7.18 18.70 -17.86
N LYS A 77 -6.12 19.50 -17.65
CA LYS A 77 -5.01 19.19 -16.73
C LYS A 77 -5.44 19.15 -15.27
N LYS A 78 -6.45 19.92 -14.87
CA LYS A 78 -6.98 19.92 -13.48
C LYS A 78 -7.82 18.68 -13.21
N CYS A 79 -8.49 18.18 -14.23
CA CYS A 79 -9.27 16.97 -14.10
C CYS A 79 -8.34 15.74 -14.21
N ASN A 80 -8.32 14.90 -13.18
CA ASN A 80 -7.36 13.79 -13.06
C ASN A 80 -7.73 12.58 -13.95
N TRP A 81 -8.00 12.79 -15.25
CA TRP A 81 -8.50 11.82 -16.24
C TRP A 81 -7.55 10.68 -16.61
N LYS A 82 -6.38 10.60 -15.96
CA LYS A 82 -5.46 9.50 -16.20
C LYS A 82 -6.21 8.20 -15.95
N LYS A 83 -6.25 7.30 -16.93
CA LYS A 83 -6.84 5.97 -16.72
C LYS A 83 -6.03 5.22 -15.68
N ALA A 84 -6.72 4.49 -14.80
CA ALA A 84 -6.06 3.59 -13.87
C ALA A 84 -5.32 2.49 -14.64
N SER A 85 -4.17 2.05 -14.12
CA SER A 85 -3.47 0.91 -14.71
C SER A 85 -4.23 -0.40 -14.44
N ILE A 86 -4.05 -1.40 -15.29
CA ILE A 86 -4.65 -2.74 -15.12
C ILE A 86 -4.37 -3.29 -13.72
N ARG A 87 -3.13 -3.15 -13.21
CA ARG A 87 -2.77 -3.60 -11.86
C ARG A 87 -3.56 -2.89 -10.75
N GLN A 88 -3.84 -1.59 -10.90
CA GLN A 88 -4.64 -0.85 -9.92
C GLN A 88 -6.10 -1.30 -9.97
N ILE A 89 -6.64 -1.50 -11.17
CA ILE A 89 -8.00 -2.01 -11.38
C ILE A 89 -8.14 -3.41 -10.74
N ASP A 90 -7.19 -4.32 -11.02
CA ASP A 90 -7.18 -5.67 -10.45
C ASP A 90 -7.14 -5.64 -8.92
N TYR A 91 -6.27 -4.80 -8.36
CA TYR A 91 -6.15 -4.66 -6.91
C TYR A 91 -7.40 -4.06 -6.27
N ALA A 92 -7.98 -3.01 -6.87
CA ALA A 92 -9.25 -2.44 -6.40
C ALA A 92 -10.40 -3.45 -6.48
N ASN A 93 -10.47 -4.25 -7.54
CA ASN A 93 -11.46 -5.31 -7.67
C ASN A 93 -11.25 -6.45 -6.66
N ALA A 94 -10.01 -6.76 -6.29
CA ALA A 94 -9.72 -7.73 -5.22
C ALA A 94 -10.22 -7.21 -3.85
N ILE A 95 -9.89 -5.95 -3.50
CA ILE A 95 -10.39 -5.28 -2.29
C ILE A 95 -11.92 -5.28 -2.27
N SER A 96 -12.54 -4.88 -3.37
CA SER A 96 -13.99 -4.77 -3.50
C SER A 96 -14.72 -6.10 -3.28
N ARG A 97 -14.18 -7.19 -3.86
CA ARG A 97 -14.72 -8.54 -3.66
C ARG A 97 -14.63 -8.99 -2.21
N ALA A 98 -13.53 -8.70 -1.53
CA ALA A 98 -13.32 -9.10 -0.15
C ALA A 98 -14.14 -8.26 0.85
N CYS A 99 -14.29 -6.96 0.61
CA CYS A 99 -14.79 -6.04 1.64
C CYS A 99 -16.27 -5.64 1.48
N TYR A 100 -16.80 -5.52 0.25
CA TYR A 100 -18.06 -4.78 0.02
C TYR A 100 -19.06 -5.47 -0.92
N GLY A 101 -18.73 -6.65 -1.44
CA GLY A 101 -19.71 -7.47 -2.15
C GLY A 101 -20.19 -6.96 -3.51
N TYR A 102 -19.82 -5.76 -4.01
CA TYR A 102 -19.69 -5.40 -5.45
C TYR A 102 -19.49 -3.88 -5.71
N LYS A 103 -18.25 -3.43 -5.93
CA LYS A 103 -17.91 -2.25 -6.75
C LYS A 103 -16.93 -2.70 -7.84
N LYS A 104 -17.33 -2.60 -9.12
CA LYS A 104 -16.49 -3.06 -10.24
C LYS A 104 -15.77 -1.88 -10.88
N PHE A 105 -14.48 -2.04 -11.06
CA PHE A 105 -13.64 -1.14 -11.85
C PHE A 105 -13.24 -1.83 -13.16
N ASP A 106 -13.24 -1.08 -14.25
CA ASP A 106 -12.83 -1.54 -15.59
C ASP A 106 -11.81 -0.58 -16.25
N GLU A 107 -11.45 -0.86 -17.49
CA GLU A 107 -10.46 -0.12 -18.30
C GLU A 107 -10.80 1.36 -18.56
N ASN A 108 -12.03 1.79 -18.25
CA ASN A 108 -12.46 3.19 -18.35
C ASN A 108 -12.42 3.90 -17.00
N SER A 109 -12.07 3.20 -15.92
CA SER A 109 -12.00 3.79 -14.58
C SER A 109 -10.89 4.85 -14.48
N CYS A 110 -11.24 5.98 -13.88
CA CYS A 110 -10.30 7.06 -13.58
C CYS A 110 -9.30 6.63 -12.50
N TYR A 111 -8.04 7.04 -12.67
CA TYR A 111 -6.96 6.83 -11.69
C TYR A 111 -7.31 7.41 -10.33
N GLY A 112 -7.89 8.62 -10.27
CA GLY A 112 -8.28 9.28 -9.03
C GLY A 112 -9.24 8.39 -8.23
N ASP A 113 -10.38 8.04 -8.83
CA ASP A 113 -11.41 7.21 -8.18
C ASP A 113 -10.87 5.84 -7.72
N VAL A 114 -10.05 5.19 -8.54
CA VAL A 114 -9.44 3.90 -8.20
C VAL A 114 -8.43 4.07 -7.07
N SER A 115 -7.59 5.10 -7.12
CA SER A 115 -6.57 5.38 -6.10
C SER A 115 -7.19 5.72 -4.75
N ASP A 116 -8.25 6.52 -4.75
CA ASP A 116 -8.99 6.90 -3.55
C ASP A 116 -9.69 5.69 -2.95
N PHE A 117 -10.32 4.86 -3.79
CA PHE A 117 -10.90 3.59 -3.35
C PHE A 117 -9.86 2.65 -2.74
N ILE A 118 -8.70 2.46 -3.39
CA ILE A 118 -7.64 1.61 -2.83
C ILE A 118 -7.16 2.18 -1.50
N SER A 119 -6.88 3.48 -1.45
CA SER A 119 -6.30 4.13 -0.27
C SER A 119 -7.22 4.04 0.95
N GLY A 120 -8.53 4.20 0.76
CA GLY A 120 -9.52 4.08 1.83
C GLY A 120 -9.74 2.65 2.35
N ASN A 121 -9.39 1.63 1.56
CA ASN A 121 -9.81 0.25 1.84
C ASN A 121 -8.66 -0.77 1.95
N LYS A 122 -7.43 -0.41 1.56
CA LYS A 122 -6.25 -1.30 1.57
C LYS A 122 -5.97 -1.91 2.93
N ASP A 123 -6.23 -1.18 4.02
CA ASP A 123 -5.94 -1.63 5.38
C ASP A 123 -6.99 -2.64 5.87
N ALA A 124 -8.26 -2.44 5.54
CA ALA A 124 -9.30 -3.43 5.78
C ALA A 124 -9.01 -4.72 4.99
N TYR A 125 -8.63 -4.59 3.73
CA TYR A 125 -8.27 -5.73 2.90
C TYR A 125 -7.04 -6.48 3.40
N ALA A 126 -5.97 -5.76 3.80
CA ALA A 126 -4.77 -6.37 4.38
C ALA A 126 -5.09 -7.16 5.66
N ARG A 127 -6.02 -6.66 6.49
CA ARG A 127 -6.48 -7.35 7.69
C ARG A 127 -7.24 -8.64 7.34
N ILE A 128 -8.12 -8.62 6.34
CA ILE A 128 -8.82 -9.82 5.86
C ILE A 128 -7.83 -10.87 5.39
N LEU A 129 -6.89 -10.50 4.51
CA LEU A 129 -5.86 -11.43 4.02
C LEU A 129 -5.01 -12.00 5.16
N TRP A 130 -4.65 -11.17 6.15
CA TRP A 130 -3.91 -11.64 7.31
C TRP A 130 -4.73 -12.63 8.14
N ARG A 131 -6.01 -12.33 8.40
CA ARG A 131 -6.94 -13.23 9.09
C ARG A 131 -7.08 -14.56 8.37
N GLU A 132 -7.28 -14.56 7.05
CA GLU A 132 -7.34 -15.77 6.22
C GLU A 132 -6.05 -16.59 6.35
N SER A 133 -4.89 -15.94 6.27
CA SER A 133 -3.60 -16.62 6.44
C SER A 133 -3.40 -17.25 7.82
N ILE A 134 -4.02 -16.70 8.87
CA ILE A 134 -4.01 -17.29 10.21
C ILE A 134 -4.87 -18.56 10.21
N ILE A 135 -6.06 -18.50 9.59
CA ILE A 135 -7.00 -19.64 9.53
C ILE A 135 -6.43 -20.77 8.67
N GLU A 136 -5.89 -20.47 7.48
CA GLU A 136 -5.32 -21.46 6.56
C GLU A 136 -4.16 -22.25 7.20
N LYS A 137 -3.25 -21.55 7.90
CA LYS A 137 -2.14 -22.18 8.64
C LYS A 137 -2.57 -23.14 9.76
N ASN A 138 -3.81 -23.04 10.22
CA ASN A 138 -4.37 -23.99 11.19
C ASN A 138 -5.05 -25.20 10.52
N SER A 139 -5.36 -25.11 9.22
CA SER A 139 -6.07 -26.15 8.47
C SER A 139 -5.13 -27.16 7.79
N GLU A 140 -3.89 -26.75 7.50
CA GLU A 140 -2.85 -27.65 7.02
C GLU A 140 -2.11 -28.24 8.23
N ASP A 141 -2.07 -29.58 8.31
CA ASP A 141 -1.42 -30.41 9.35
C ASP A 141 0.13 -30.29 9.36
N THR A 142 0.68 -29.09 9.12
CA THR A 142 2.10 -28.89 8.85
C THR A 142 2.72 -27.67 9.55
N VAL A 143 3.78 -28.00 10.30
CA VAL A 143 5.00 -27.24 10.62
C VAL A 143 5.00 -26.45 11.95
N GLU A 144 6.00 -26.78 12.78
CA GLU A 144 6.41 -26.25 14.09
C GLU A 144 6.36 -24.73 14.31
N CYS A 145 6.17 -23.91 13.27
CA CYS A 145 6.16 -22.44 13.34
C CYS A 145 4.82 -21.85 13.83
N SER A 146 3.75 -22.66 13.89
CA SER A 146 2.44 -22.29 14.46
C SER A 146 2.32 -22.51 15.98
N LYS A 147 3.33 -23.12 16.63
CA LYS A 147 3.29 -23.44 18.07
C LYS A 147 3.59 -22.28 19.01
N ASP A 148 3.95 -21.11 18.48
CA ASP A 148 4.56 -20.07 19.31
C ASP A 148 3.54 -19.12 19.94
N PHE A 149 2.48 -18.78 19.24
CA PHE A 149 1.48 -17.83 19.72
C PHE A 149 0.09 -18.37 19.41
N PRO A 150 -0.82 -18.51 20.39
CA PRO A 150 -2.10 -19.18 20.17
C PRO A 150 -2.92 -18.52 19.06
N THR A 151 -3.65 -19.34 18.31
CA THR A 151 -4.46 -18.88 17.18
C THR A 151 -5.50 -17.86 17.61
N GLU A 152 -6.18 -18.06 18.74
CA GLU A 152 -7.14 -17.08 19.25
C GLU A 152 -6.47 -15.74 19.57
N SER A 153 -5.24 -15.77 20.10
CA SER A 153 -4.45 -14.57 20.33
C SER A 153 -4.09 -13.86 19.03
N MET A 154 -3.69 -14.61 17.99
CA MET A 154 -3.39 -14.04 16.67
C MET A 154 -4.64 -13.41 16.02
N LEU A 155 -5.79 -14.06 16.12
CA LEU A 155 -7.07 -13.52 15.64
C LEU A 155 -7.47 -12.26 16.42
N PHE A 156 -7.29 -12.26 17.75
CA PHE A 156 -7.52 -11.08 18.58
C PHE A 156 -6.63 -9.90 18.15
N LEU A 157 -5.33 -10.13 17.95
CA LEU A 157 -4.39 -9.12 17.47
C LEU A 157 -4.80 -8.55 16.11
N CYS A 158 -5.23 -9.42 15.20
CA CYS A 158 -5.70 -9.05 13.87
C CYS A 158 -6.92 -8.14 13.92
N ASP A 159 -7.91 -8.51 14.73
CA ASP A 159 -9.19 -7.80 14.77
C ASP A 159 -9.08 -6.47 15.52
N ASN A 160 -8.32 -6.45 16.61
CA ASN A 160 -8.35 -5.35 17.59
C ASN A 160 -7.12 -4.45 17.55
N LEU A 161 -5.96 -4.95 17.13
CA LEU A 161 -4.68 -4.25 17.30
C LEU A 161 -3.93 -3.96 16.00
N TYR A 162 -4.53 -4.23 14.85
CA TYR A 162 -3.94 -3.92 13.54
C TYR A 162 -3.73 -2.42 13.35
N LYS A 163 -2.45 -2.00 13.21
CA LYS A 163 -2.01 -0.60 13.14
C LYS A 163 -2.42 0.26 14.34
N VAL A 164 -2.69 -0.37 15.48
CA VAL A 164 -2.91 0.34 16.73
C VAL A 164 -1.56 0.66 17.37
N HIS A 165 -1.39 1.91 17.76
CA HIS A 165 -0.22 2.37 18.50
C HIS A 165 -0.35 2.05 19.99
N GLY A 166 0.76 1.76 20.64
CA GLY A 166 0.78 1.65 22.09
C GLY A 166 1.97 0.91 22.65
N VAL A 167 1.84 0.53 23.91
CA VAL A 167 2.84 -0.21 24.69
C VAL A 167 2.30 -1.60 24.99
N TYR A 168 3.17 -2.60 25.03
CA TYR A 168 2.85 -3.96 25.42
C TYR A 168 3.83 -4.44 26.48
N ALA A 169 3.38 -5.37 27.31
CA ALA A 169 4.18 -5.99 28.36
C ALA A 169 4.04 -7.51 28.33
N PHE A 170 5.14 -8.21 28.59
CA PHE A 170 5.15 -9.65 28.85
C PHE A 170 5.28 -9.88 30.34
N ILE A 171 4.36 -10.68 30.89
CA ILE A 171 4.29 -11.01 32.30
C ILE A 171 4.69 -12.47 32.46
N GLY A 172 5.52 -12.75 33.45
CA GLY A 172 6.00 -14.07 33.80
C GLY A 172 5.23 -14.70 34.95
N GLU A 173 5.85 -15.67 35.59
CA GLU A 173 5.34 -16.23 36.85
C GLU A 173 5.32 -15.15 37.95
N ASP A 174 4.42 -15.33 38.91
CA ASP A 174 4.22 -14.43 40.07
C ASP A 174 3.98 -12.95 39.70
N ASN A 175 3.37 -12.70 38.53
CA ASN A 175 3.12 -11.35 37.98
C ASN A 175 4.38 -10.50 37.74
N THR A 176 5.53 -11.14 37.55
CA THR A 176 6.77 -10.42 37.24
C THR A 176 6.69 -9.79 35.85
N ILE A 177 6.98 -8.49 35.73
CA ILE A 177 7.06 -7.81 34.44
C ILE A 177 8.40 -8.18 33.79
N LEU A 178 8.35 -9.00 32.75
CA LEU A 178 9.53 -9.53 32.07
C LEU A 178 10.07 -8.56 31.02
N TYR A 179 9.18 -7.94 30.27
CA TYR A 179 9.54 -7.07 29.15
C TYR A 179 8.46 -6.01 28.91
N ILE A 180 8.88 -4.83 28.49
CA ILE A 180 8.02 -3.75 28.02
C ILE A 180 8.54 -3.30 26.66
N GLY A 181 7.66 -3.15 25.68
CA GLY A 181 8.01 -2.61 24.38
C GLY A 181 6.89 -1.77 23.79
N LYS A 182 7.20 -1.04 22.73
CA LYS A 182 6.22 -0.20 22.01
C LYS A 182 6.09 -0.55 20.54
N SER A 183 4.99 -0.10 19.92
CA SER A 183 4.83 -0.18 18.47
C SER A 183 3.84 0.85 17.95
N ILE A 184 4.00 1.19 16.67
CA ILE A 184 2.95 1.84 15.88
C ILE A 184 1.95 0.83 15.30
N ASP A 185 2.28 -0.46 15.34
CA ASP A 185 1.40 -1.56 14.98
C ASP A 185 1.63 -2.69 15.99
N LEU A 186 0.81 -2.69 17.05
CA LEU A 186 0.90 -3.67 18.12
C LEU A 186 0.70 -5.09 17.60
N SER A 187 -0.16 -5.29 16.60
CA SER A 187 -0.46 -6.61 16.04
C SER A 187 0.77 -7.33 15.47
N GLN A 188 1.65 -6.62 14.78
CA GLN A 188 2.89 -7.17 14.23
C GLN A 188 4.02 -7.25 15.28
N ARG A 189 4.13 -6.23 16.15
CA ARG A 189 5.26 -6.17 17.08
C ARG A 189 5.13 -7.16 18.22
N ILE A 190 3.93 -7.38 18.76
CA ILE A 190 3.71 -8.32 19.86
C ILE A 190 4.12 -9.75 19.44
N THR A 191 3.69 -10.19 18.26
CA THR A 191 3.99 -11.55 17.77
C THR A 191 5.49 -11.75 17.51
N SER A 192 6.15 -10.79 16.84
CA SER A 192 7.60 -10.85 16.61
C SER A 192 8.39 -10.82 17.92
N SER A 193 8.06 -9.90 18.82
CA SER A 193 8.71 -9.75 20.12
C SER A 193 8.52 -10.98 21.01
N TYR A 194 7.36 -11.63 20.95
CA TYR A 194 7.10 -12.86 21.69
C TYR A 194 8.05 -13.98 21.23
N ARG A 195 8.19 -14.18 19.91
CA ARG A 195 9.09 -15.19 19.33
C ARG A 195 10.56 -14.96 19.72
N GLU A 196 10.98 -13.70 19.79
CA GLU A 196 12.32 -13.31 20.23
C GLU A 196 12.61 -13.71 21.70
N ARG A 197 11.59 -13.76 22.57
CA ARG A 197 11.77 -13.83 24.04
C ARG A 197 11.19 -15.07 24.72
N LYS A 198 10.31 -15.81 24.07
CA LYS A 198 9.64 -17.01 24.64
C LYS A 198 10.62 -18.08 25.19
N ASN A 199 11.85 -18.11 24.65
CA ASN A 199 12.89 -19.06 25.08
C ASN A 199 13.76 -18.50 26.21
N SER A 200 13.71 -17.20 26.47
CA SER A 200 14.49 -16.51 27.51
C SER A 200 13.76 -16.48 28.84
N ALA A 201 12.43 -16.47 28.83
CA ALA A 201 11.60 -16.51 30.04
C ALA A 201 10.23 -17.11 29.72
N LYS A 202 9.60 -17.73 30.73
CA LYS A 202 8.22 -18.25 30.62
C LYS A 202 7.24 -17.08 30.70
N ILE A 203 6.62 -16.76 29.56
CA ILE A 203 5.59 -15.72 29.45
C ILE A 203 4.24 -16.36 29.77
N THR A 204 3.57 -15.87 30.80
CA THR A 204 2.25 -16.36 31.25
C THR A 204 1.11 -15.49 30.75
N ARG A 205 1.35 -14.17 30.60
CA ARG A 205 0.36 -13.18 30.14
C ARG A 205 1.01 -12.20 29.17
N VAL A 206 0.24 -11.74 28.20
CA VAL A 206 0.63 -10.66 27.29
C VAL A 206 -0.39 -9.55 27.45
N MET A 207 0.08 -8.37 27.83
CA MET A 207 -0.75 -7.22 28.13
C MET A 207 -0.43 -6.06 27.19
N PHE A 208 -1.40 -5.19 26.94
CA PHE A 208 -1.22 -4.01 26.09
C PHE A 208 -1.99 -2.79 26.61
N TYR A 209 -1.50 -1.62 26.25
CA TYR A 209 -2.12 -0.33 26.49
C TYR A 209 -2.08 0.49 25.21
N ALA A 210 -3.25 0.72 24.61
CA ALA A 210 -3.36 1.50 23.38
C ALA A 210 -3.20 3.00 23.67
N VAL A 211 -2.49 3.69 22.78
CA VAL A 211 -2.19 5.11 22.91
C VAL A 211 -2.54 5.82 21.61
N ASN A 212 -3.04 7.05 21.70
CA ASN A 212 -3.58 7.77 20.54
C ASN A 212 -2.52 8.30 19.58
N ASN A 213 -1.26 8.43 20.02
CA ASN A 213 -0.19 8.96 19.19
C ASN A 213 1.18 8.35 19.51
N ILE A 214 2.11 8.54 18.56
CA ILE A 214 3.47 7.96 18.60
C ILE A 214 4.34 8.63 19.66
N ALA A 215 4.17 9.94 19.89
CA ALA A 215 4.99 10.67 20.86
C ALA A 215 4.75 10.16 22.28
N ASP A 216 3.47 10.05 22.67
CA ASP A 216 3.06 9.51 23.97
C ASP A 216 3.49 8.05 24.10
N THR A 217 3.36 7.25 23.03
CA THR A 217 3.83 5.86 23.01
C THR A 217 5.34 5.77 23.30
N ASN A 218 6.14 6.68 22.73
CA ASN A 218 7.57 6.71 22.95
C ASN A 218 7.96 7.10 24.37
N ILE A 219 7.28 8.10 24.93
CA ILE A 219 7.53 8.59 26.30
C ILE A 219 7.08 7.53 27.32
N LEU A 220 5.88 6.98 27.13
CA LEU A 220 5.29 6.03 28.06
C LEU A 220 6.11 4.74 28.19
N GLU A 221 6.65 4.21 27.09
CA GLU A 221 7.53 3.04 27.14
C GLU A 221 8.75 3.30 28.04
N ILE A 222 9.43 4.44 27.85
CA ILE A 222 10.64 4.78 28.61
C ILE A 222 10.32 4.90 30.10
N LEU A 223 9.22 5.60 30.43
CA LEU A 223 8.76 5.75 31.81
C LEU A 223 8.44 4.40 32.45
N LEU A 224 7.66 3.56 31.77
CA LEU A 224 7.27 2.26 32.31
C LEU A 224 8.46 1.31 32.46
N ILE A 225 9.46 1.35 31.56
CA ILE A 225 10.70 0.59 31.74
C ILE A 225 11.45 1.08 32.99
N ALA A 226 11.61 2.38 33.17
CA ALA A 226 12.31 2.94 34.32
C ALA A 226 11.61 2.65 35.66
N GLU A 227 10.26 2.64 35.67
CA GLU A 227 9.46 2.36 36.86
C GLU A 227 9.44 0.89 37.26
N ASN A 228 9.46 -0.02 36.28
CA ASN A 228 9.26 -1.45 36.52
C ASN A 228 10.55 -2.27 36.42
N ASN A 229 11.62 -1.69 35.88
CA ASN A 229 12.93 -2.33 35.64
C ASN A 229 12.83 -3.78 35.11
N PRO A 230 12.10 -4.01 33.99
CA PRO A 230 11.84 -5.35 33.48
C PRO A 230 13.12 -6.10 33.09
N VAL A 231 13.13 -7.40 33.42
CA VAL A 231 14.34 -8.26 33.33
C VAL A 231 14.93 -8.28 31.91
N LEU A 232 14.10 -8.32 30.88
CA LEU A 232 14.49 -8.52 29.47
C LEU A 232 14.66 -7.22 28.66
N ASN A 233 14.66 -6.05 29.30
CA ASN A 233 14.94 -4.75 28.65
C ASN A 233 16.42 -4.34 28.81
N GLU A 234 17.36 -5.25 28.58
CA GLU A 234 18.79 -5.08 28.91
C GLU A 234 19.42 -3.78 28.36
N ASP A 235 19.08 -3.38 27.14
CA ASP A 235 19.63 -2.17 26.49
C ASP A 235 19.05 -0.83 27.02
N CYS A 236 17.98 -0.89 27.81
CA CYS A 236 17.23 0.29 28.26
C CYS A 236 17.21 0.43 29.79
N LYS A 237 17.96 -0.40 30.52
CA LYS A 237 18.09 -0.27 31.97
C LYS A 237 18.98 0.92 32.29
N THR A 238 18.40 1.92 32.94
CA THR A 238 19.14 2.94 33.68
C THR A 238 19.05 2.58 35.15
N GLU A 239 20.13 2.77 35.92
CA GLU A 239 20.04 2.72 37.39
C GLU A 239 19.19 3.88 37.95
N ASP A 240 18.90 4.87 37.10
CA ASP A 240 18.05 6.01 37.38
C ASP A 240 16.57 5.60 37.42
N SER A 241 15.93 5.86 38.56
CA SER A 241 14.48 5.80 38.74
C SER A 241 13.90 7.21 38.58
N PRO A 242 12.71 7.38 37.96
CA PRO A 242 12.09 8.69 37.85
C PRO A 242 11.73 9.23 39.26
N GLU A 243 12.47 10.21 39.76
CA GLU A 243 12.24 10.75 41.13
C GLU A 243 11.07 11.74 41.22
N LEU A 244 10.67 12.35 40.09
CA LEU A 244 9.71 13.48 40.06
C LEU A 244 8.49 13.26 39.16
N PHE A 245 8.56 12.30 38.24
CA PHE A 245 7.49 12.06 37.25
C PHE A 245 7.20 10.58 37.14
N HIS A 246 6.03 10.18 37.65
CA HIS A 246 5.51 8.83 37.47
C HIS A 246 4.41 8.81 36.41
N SER A 247 4.33 7.71 35.66
CA SER A 247 3.29 7.47 34.66
C SER A 247 1.89 7.43 35.29
N GLY A 248 1.81 7.00 36.57
CA GLY A 248 0.55 6.74 37.27
C GLY A 248 -0.17 5.48 36.74
N ILE A 249 0.47 4.69 35.89
CA ILE A 249 -0.08 3.53 35.23
C ILE A 249 0.50 2.27 35.87
N ASP A 250 -0.37 1.41 36.37
CA ASP A 250 -0.02 0.07 36.85
C ASP A 250 -0.26 -0.94 35.72
N ILE A 251 0.79 -1.59 35.24
CA ILE A 251 0.69 -2.52 34.10
C ILE A 251 -0.26 -3.66 34.40
N LEU A 252 -0.26 -4.22 35.61
CA LEU A 252 -1.05 -5.40 35.94
C LEU A 252 -2.54 -5.07 36.10
N ARG A 253 -2.86 -3.82 36.44
CA ARG A 253 -4.24 -3.34 36.65
C ARG A 253 -4.82 -2.64 35.42
N ASP A 254 -4.03 -1.80 34.76
CA ASP A 254 -4.52 -0.83 33.79
C ASP A 254 -4.33 -1.29 32.33
N PHE A 255 -3.46 -2.28 32.07
CA PHE A 255 -3.33 -2.84 30.72
C PHE A 255 -4.43 -3.88 30.46
N SER A 256 -4.83 -3.99 29.18
CA SER A 256 -5.72 -5.04 28.70
C SER A 256 -4.93 -6.31 28.36
N GLU A 257 -5.49 -7.46 28.66
CA GLU A 257 -4.85 -8.75 28.42
C GLU A 257 -5.27 -9.36 27.08
N ILE A 258 -4.30 -9.93 26.36
CA ILE A 258 -4.55 -10.72 25.16
C ILE A 258 -4.93 -12.13 25.59
N PRO A 259 -5.98 -12.74 25.00
CA PRO A 259 -6.37 -14.10 25.32
C PRO A 259 -5.27 -15.08 24.88
N LEU A 260 -4.47 -15.56 25.81
CA LEU A 260 -3.56 -16.70 25.60
C LEU A 260 -4.33 -17.96 26.01
N ASN A 261 -4.68 -18.81 25.05
CA ASN A 261 -5.24 -20.12 25.38
C ASN A 261 -4.14 -20.98 25.99
N ASN A 262 -3.97 -20.91 27.30
CA ASN A 262 -3.19 -21.88 28.06
C ASN A 262 -4.03 -23.15 28.17
N SER A 263 -4.14 -23.90 27.07
CA SER A 263 -4.63 -25.29 27.12
C SER A 263 -3.54 -26.21 27.68
N GLU A 264 -2.94 -25.84 28.80
CA GLU A 264 -2.56 -26.79 29.83
C GLU A 264 -3.71 -26.77 30.83
N LYS A 265 -4.85 -27.37 30.44
CA LYS A 265 -5.76 -27.89 31.46
C LYS A 265 -4.92 -28.83 32.30
N GLU A 266 -4.81 -28.48 33.58
CA GLU A 266 -4.33 -29.31 34.66
C GLU A 266 -4.55 -30.80 34.34
N VAL A 267 -3.47 -31.49 33.98
CA VAL A 267 -3.40 -32.93 34.21
C VAL A 267 -3.03 -33.05 35.68
N MET A 268 -4.04 -32.92 36.55
CA MET A 268 -4.01 -33.54 37.88
C MET A 268 -4.32 -35.03 37.75
#